data_AF-A0A346PFD9-F1
#
_entry.id   AF-A0A346PFD9-F1
#
_cell.length_a   1.000
_cell.length_b   1.000
_cell.length_c   1.000
_cell.angle_alpha   90.00
_cell.angle_beta   90.00
_cell.angle_gamma   90.00
#
_symmetry.space_group_name_H-M   'P 1'
#
loop_
_entity.id
_entity.type
_entity.pdbx_description
1 polymer ?
#
loop_
_entity_poly.entity_id
_entity_poly.type
_entity_poly.pdbx_seq_one_letter_code
_entity_poly.pdbx_strand_id
1 'polypeptide(L)'
;MTIEGALDVAVSTTDGGTPRVEFAFTVTNEGGEAVDLHFSDAAKAEFVVQDESREVWRFTEGRVFAQMLSTDRLEPGESVTYDGEWDGASQGAYTVIAELQAREATCTARAEFEVSA
;
A
#
# COMPACT_ATOMS: atom_id res chain seq x y z
N MET A 1 0.52 16.79 -13.97
CA MET A 1 0.30 15.49 -13.31
C MET A 1 0.33 15.71 -11.82
N THR A 2 -0.83 15.57 -11.18
CA THR A 2 -0.99 15.70 -9.73
C THR A 2 -1.67 14.44 -9.27
N ILE A 3 -0.97 13.65 -8.45
CA ILE A 3 -1.52 12.45 -7.84
C ILE A 3 -1.39 12.58 -6.34
N GLU A 4 -2.44 12.18 -5.64
CA GLU A 4 -2.49 12.17 -4.18
C GLU A 4 -2.72 10.74 -3.68
N GLY A 5 -2.16 10.42 -2.53
CA GLY A 5 -2.26 9.11 -1.89
C GLY A 5 -2.99 9.22 -0.55
N ALA A 6 -3.94 8.32 -0.33
CA ALA A 6 -4.58 8.08 0.96
C ALA A 6 -4.34 6.63 1.37
N LEU A 7 -4.11 6.39 2.66
CA LEU A 7 -3.84 5.04 3.18
C LEU A 7 -4.76 4.74 4.36
N ASP A 8 -5.62 3.75 4.17
CA ASP A 8 -6.46 3.20 5.22
C ASP A 8 -5.86 1.88 5.74
N VAL A 9 -6.07 1.63 7.03
CA VAL A 9 -5.59 0.43 7.71
C VAL A 9 -6.73 -0.19 8.50
N ALA A 10 -6.96 -1.49 8.29
CA ALA A 10 -7.89 -2.28 9.08
C ALA A 10 -7.13 -3.36 9.84
N VAL A 11 -7.43 -3.51 11.13
CA VAL A 11 -6.87 -4.56 11.98
C VAL A 11 -8.00 -5.52 12.32
N SER A 12 -7.77 -6.80 12.06
CA SER A 12 -8.72 -7.88 12.31
C SER A 12 -8.02 -9.09 12.92
N THR A 13 -8.79 -10.07 13.37
CA THR A 13 -8.27 -11.34 13.86
C THR A 13 -8.82 -12.45 12.98
N THR A 14 -7.93 -13.28 12.44
CA THR A 14 -8.31 -14.46 11.65
C THR A 14 -9.03 -15.49 12.53
N ASP A 15 -9.73 -16.45 11.89
CA ASP A 15 -10.41 -17.56 12.58
C ASP A 15 -9.47 -18.37 13.50
N GLY A 16 -8.16 -18.34 13.23
CA GLY A 16 -7.12 -18.99 14.04
C GLY A 16 -6.62 -18.19 15.24
N GLY A 17 -7.16 -16.99 15.50
CA GLY A 17 -6.72 -16.11 16.59
C GLY A 17 -5.46 -15.30 16.27
N THR A 18 -4.99 -15.31 15.02
CA THR A 18 -3.82 -14.54 14.59
C THR A 18 -4.26 -13.15 14.13
N PRO A 19 -3.65 -12.06 14.62
CA PRO A 19 -3.89 -10.72 14.10
C PRO A 19 -3.52 -10.61 12.61
N ARG A 20 -4.34 -9.87 11.88
CA ARG A 20 -4.19 -9.53 10.47
C ARG A 20 -4.35 -8.03 10.31
N VAL A 21 -3.47 -7.44 9.52
CA VAL A 21 -3.54 -6.02 9.15
C VAL A 21 -3.70 -5.92 7.65
N GLU A 22 -4.76 -5.25 7.22
CA GLU A 22 -5.10 -4.99 5.83
C GLU A 22 -4.82 -3.51 5.53
N PHE A 23 -4.13 -3.25 4.42
CA PHE A 23 -3.78 -1.92 3.95
C PHE A 23 -4.52 -1.64 2.65
N ALA A 24 -5.14 -0.47 2.55
CA ALA A 24 -5.78 0.01 1.32
C ALA A 24 -5.14 1.34 0.92
N PHE A 25 -4.24 1.31 -0.06
CA PHE A 25 -3.58 2.50 -0.59
C PHE A 25 -4.31 3.02 -1.81
N THR A 26 -5.03 4.12 -1.64
CA THR A 26 -5.81 4.76 -2.72
C THR A 26 -5.00 5.89 -3.34
N VAL A 27 -4.79 5.82 -4.65
CA VAL A 27 -4.15 6.86 -5.46
C VAL A 27 -5.20 7.54 -6.31
N THR A 28 -5.27 8.87 -6.23
CA THR A 28 -6.24 9.70 -6.94
C THR A 28 -5.53 10.64 -7.89
N ASN A 29 -6.01 10.75 -9.13
CA ASN A 29 -5.57 11.78 -10.05
C ASN A 29 -6.32 13.10 -9.78
N GLU A 30 -5.67 14.03 -9.07
CA GLU A 30 -6.24 15.38 -8.83
C GLU A 30 -5.91 16.38 -9.94
N GLY A 31 -5.18 15.95 -10.97
CA GLY A 31 -4.87 16.76 -12.14
C GLY A 31 -6.05 16.97 -13.07
N GLY A 32 -5.91 17.91 -14.00
CA GLY A 32 -6.89 18.17 -15.06
C GLY A 32 -6.72 17.30 -16.32
N GLU A 33 -5.77 16.37 -16.33
CA GLU A 33 -5.44 15.52 -17.48
C GLU A 33 -5.34 14.06 -17.02
N ALA A 34 -5.66 13.12 -17.92
CA ALA A 34 -5.51 11.69 -17.64
C ALA A 34 -4.04 11.33 -17.39
N VAL A 35 -3.83 10.32 -16.54
CA VAL A 35 -2.51 9.82 -16.14
C VAL A 35 -2.46 8.31 -16.36
N ASP A 36 -1.42 7.84 -17.04
CA ASP A 36 -1.13 6.41 -17.19
C ASP A 36 0.00 6.02 -16.22
N LEU A 37 -0.29 5.09 -15.30
CA LEU A 37 0.64 4.53 -14.33
C LEU A 37 1.18 3.19 -14.84
N HIS A 38 2.48 3.10 -15.11
CA HIS A 38 3.08 1.87 -15.65
C HIS A 38 3.83 1.09 -14.58
N PHE A 39 3.60 -0.21 -14.53
CA PHE A 39 4.20 -1.11 -13.55
C PHE A 39 5.06 -2.17 -14.24
N SER A 40 6.17 -2.54 -13.59
CA SER A 40 7.08 -3.59 -14.07
C SER A 40 6.66 -5.00 -13.68
N ASP A 41 5.86 -5.12 -12.62
CA ASP A 41 5.41 -6.38 -12.05
C ASP A 41 4.08 -6.20 -11.31
N ALA A 42 3.56 -7.29 -10.74
CA ALA A 42 2.27 -7.30 -10.06
C ALA A 42 2.27 -6.58 -8.69
N ALA A 43 3.42 -6.28 -8.09
CA ALA A 43 3.51 -5.47 -6.86
C ALA A 43 3.42 -3.98 -7.21
N LYS A 44 2.18 -3.52 -7.47
CA LYS A 44 1.91 -2.14 -7.86
C LYS A 44 2.12 -1.11 -6.75
N ALA A 45 2.11 -1.56 -5.49
CA ALA A 45 2.44 -0.77 -4.32
C ALA A 45 3.37 -1.57 -3.39
N GLU A 46 4.25 -0.85 -2.70
CA GLU A 46 5.04 -1.36 -1.59
C GLU A 46 4.43 -0.85 -0.28
N PHE A 47 4.44 -1.70 0.75
CA PHE A 47 4.05 -1.30 2.11
C PHE A 47 5.18 -1.64 3.05
N VAL A 48 5.64 -0.65 3.82
CA VAL A 48 6.68 -0.83 4.83
C VAL A 48 6.09 -0.47 6.18
N VAL A 49 6.14 -1.41 7.12
CA VAL A 49 5.70 -1.18 8.49
C VAL A 49 6.91 -0.90 9.37
N GLN A 50 6.80 0.12 10.20
CA GLN A 50 7.83 0.57 11.12
C GLN A 50 7.33 0.59 12.57
N ASP A 51 8.24 0.29 13.48
CA ASP A 51 8.13 0.42 14.93
C ASP A 51 9.23 1.39 15.37
N GLU A 52 8.86 2.56 15.89
CA GLU A 52 9.81 3.64 16.23
C GLU A 52 10.83 3.93 15.09
N SER A 53 10.33 4.03 13.85
CA SER A 53 11.12 4.22 12.61
C SER A 53 12.02 3.04 12.18
N ARG A 54 12.03 1.94 12.92
CA ARG A 54 12.71 0.70 12.52
C ARG A 54 11.76 -0.13 11.66
N GLU A 55 12.17 -0.48 10.45
CA GLU A 55 11.44 -1.43 9.59
C GLU A 55 11.28 -2.77 10.31
N VAL A 56 10.04 -3.24 10.43
CA VAL A 56 9.69 -4.54 11.04
C VAL A 56 9.11 -5.50 10.02
N TRP A 57 8.58 -4.98 8.92
CA TRP A 57 7.96 -5.76 7.87
C TRP A 57 7.90 -4.96 6.57
N ARG A 58 8.00 -5.68 5.45
CA ARG A 58 7.90 -5.15 4.10
C ARG A 58 7.03 -6.08 3.25
N PHE A 59 6.10 -5.53 2.49
CA PHE A 59 5.16 -6.31 1.69
C PHE A 59 5.85 -7.19 0.67
N THR A 60 6.87 -6.67 -0.01
CA THR A 60 7.58 -7.43 -1.04
C THR A 60 8.59 -8.45 -0.48
N GLU A 61 9.00 -8.33 0.79
CA GLU A 61 10.03 -9.20 1.36
C GLU A 61 9.54 -10.64 1.47
N GLY A 62 10.31 -11.57 0.88
CA GLY A 62 10.00 -13.00 0.89
C GLY A 62 8.80 -13.40 0.03
N ARG A 63 8.21 -12.47 -0.74
CA ARG A 63 7.09 -12.75 -1.65
C ARG A 63 7.56 -12.81 -3.10
N VAL A 64 6.84 -13.59 -3.91
CA VAL A 64 7.07 -13.68 -5.36
C VAL A 64 5.91 -13.02 -6.07
N PHE A 65 6.23 -12.04 -6.91
CA PHE A 65 5.27 -11.38 -7.78
C PHE A 65 5.54 -11.74 -9.24
N ALA A 66 4.48 -11.82 -10.03
CA ALA A 66 4.61 -12.05 -11.47
C ALA A 66 5.22 -10.81 -12.13
N GLN A 67 6.26 -11.03 -12.95
CA GLN A 67 6.84 -9.98 -13.80
C GLN A 67 5.91 -9.71 -14.99
N MET A 68 4.93 -8.85 -14.77
CA MET A 68 3.91 -8.48 -15.74
C MET A 68 3.88 -6.97 -15.91
N LEU A 69 4.21 -6.52 -17.13
CA LEU A 69 4.00 -5.13 -17.51
C LEU A 69 2.50 -4.84 -17.55
N SER A 70 2.08 -3.82 -16.81
CA SER A 70 0.68 -3.39 -16.78
C SER A 70 0.59 -1.86 -16.71
N THR A 71 -0.57 -1.35 -17.11
CA THR A 71 -0.89 0.07 -17.07
C THR A 71 -2.24 0.24 -16.39
N ASP A 72 -2.29 1.11 -15.39
CA ASP A 72 -3.55 1.62 -14.85
C ASP A 72 -3.72 3.06 -15.31
N ARG A 73 -4.84 3.36 -15.96
CA ARG A 73 -5.16 4.70 -16.43
C ARG A 73 -6.15 5.34 -15.47
N LEU A 74 -5.87 6.57 -15.06
CA LEU A 74 -6.73 7.39 -14.21
C LEU A 74 -7.14 8.67 -14.94
N GLU A 75 -8.43 8.80 -15.22
CA GLU A 75 -9.01 10.07 -15.69
C GLU A 75 -8.98 11.13 -14.57
N PRO A 76 -9.20 12.42 -14.88
CA PRO A 76 -9.29 13.47 -13.86
C PRO A 76 -10.33 13.15 -12.78
N GLY A 77 -9.90 13.13 -11.52
CA GLY A 77 -10.71 12.78 -10.35
C GLY A 77 -10.92 11.28 -10.13
N GLU A 78 -10.37 10.41 -10.97
CA GLU A 78 -10.44 8.96 -10.79
C GLU A 78 -9.43 8.48 -9.75
N SER A 79 -9.81 7.42 -9.04
CA SER A 79 -8.98 6.77 -8.03
C SER A 79 -8.86 5.27 -8.28
N VAL A 80 -7.72 4.71 -7.88
CA VAL A 80 -7.48 3.26 -7.82
C VAL A 80 -6.91 2.91 -6.46
N THR A 81 -7.29 1.74 -5.94
CA THR A 81 -6.79 1.23 -4.66
C THR A 81 -5.91 0.01 -4.88
N TYR A 82 -4.77 -0.01 -4.19
CA TYR A 82 -3.84 -1.14 -4.14
C TYR A 82 -3.83 -1.69 -2.72
N ASP A 83 -4.05 -3.00 -2.59
CA ASP A 83 -4.18 -3.65 -1.29
C ASP A 83 -2.89 -4.36 -0.85
N GLY A 84 -2.67 -4.39 0.46
CA GLY A 84 -1.59 -5.12 1.10
C GLY A 84 -2.08 -5.83 2.37
N GLU A 85 -1.38 -6.89 2.77
CA GLU A 85 -1.78 -7.69 3.93
C GLU A 85 -0.55 -8.13 4.74
N TRP A 86 -0.60 -7.88 6.04
CA TRP A 86 0.37 -8.33 7.03
C TRP A 86 -0.30 -9.23 8.09
N ASP A 87 -0.09 -10.53 7.93
CA ASP A 87 -0.53 -11.55 8.89
C ASP A 87 0.51 -11.75 10.00
N GLY A 88 0.04 -12.08 11.21
CA GLY A 88 0.91 -12.43 12.33
C GLY A 88 1.60 -11.22 12.95
N ALA A 89 1.01 -10.03 12.81
CA ALA A 89 1.50 -8.84 13.49
C ALA A 89 1.51 -9.05 15.01
N SER A 90 2.60 -8.67 15.65
CA SER A 90 2.65 -8.62 17.11
C SER A 90 1.81 -7.44 17.61
N GLN A 91 1.37 -7.51 18.87
CA GLN A 91 0.70 -6.38 19.49
C GLN A 91 1.64 -5.19 19.62
N GLY A 92 1.14 -4.00 19.35
CA GLY A 92 1.94 -2.78 19.38
C GLY A 92 1.36 -1.65 18.54
N ALA A 93 2.00 -0.49 18.62
CA ALA A 93 1.73 0.66 17.76
C ALA A 93 2.74 0.68 16.61
N TYR A 94 2.27 0.96 15.41
CA TYR A 94 3.07 0.92 14.19
C TYR A 94 2.75 2.10 13.27
N THR A 95 3.66 2.37 12.34
CA THR A 95 3.42 3.25 11.19
C THR A 95 3.61 2.44 9.92
N VAL A 96 2.64 2.48 9.02
CA VAL A 96 2.81 1.96 7.66
C VAL A 96 3.06 3.13 6.70
N ILE A 97 3.97 2.91 5.76
CA ILE A 97 4.24 3.79 4.62
C ILE A 97 3.93 2.98 3.37
N ALA A 98 2.98 3.47 2.56
CA ALA A 98 2.71 2.95 1.22
C ALA A 98 3.45 3.77 0.18
N GLU A 99 4.02 3.11 -0.82
CA GLU A 99 4.69 3.74 -1.97
C GLU A 99 4.18 3.13 -3.28
N LEU A 100 3.75 3.99 -4.20
CA LEU A 100 3.37 3.60 -5.55
C LEU A 100 4.59 3.18 -6.36
N GLN A 101 4.55 1.99 -6.96
CA GLN A 101 5.66 1.44 -7.78
C GLN A 101 5.55 1.77 -9.27
N ALA A 102 4.80 2.82 -9.62
CA ALA A 102 4.67 3.29 -10.99
C ALA A 102 5.97 3.95 -11.46
N ARG A 103 6.37 3.71 -12.71
CA ARG A 103 7.69 4.16 -13.23
C ARG A 103 7.78 5.67 -13.42
N GLU A 104 6.67 6.31 -13.77
CA GLU A 104 6.59 7.73 -14.09
C GLU A 104 6.13 8.58 -12.91
N ALA A 105 5.71 7.95 -11.81
CA ALA A 105 4.94 8.59 -10.77
C ALA A 105 5.41 8.19 -9.37
N THR A 106 5.70 9.18 -8.53
CA THR A 106 5.96 8.95 -7.11
C THR A 106 4.76 9.41 -6.30
N CYS A 107 4.16 8.50 -5.54
CA CYS A 107 3.10 8.81 -4.59
C CYS A 107 3.32 7.98 -3.33
N THR A 108 3.20 8.61 -2.17
CA THR A 108 3.32 7.93 -0.88
C THR A 108 2.22 8.39 0.06
N ALA A 109 1.81 7.50 0.95
CA ALA A 109 0.90 7.82 2.05
C ALA A 109 1.36 7.09 3.31
N ARG A 110 1.01 7.63 4.47
CA ARG A 110 1.37 7.03 5.76
C ARG A 110 0.17 7.00 6.70
N ALA A 111 0.09 5.96 7.50
CA ALA A 111 -0.92 5.81 8.53
C ALA A 111 -0.32 5.20 9.80
N GLU A 112 -0.79 5.65 10.95
CA GLU A 112 -0.50 5.06 12.24
C GLU A 112 -1.63 4.09 12.60
N PHE A 113 -1.28 2.95 13.18
CA PHE A 113 -2.26 1.94 13.60
C PHE A 113 -1.77 1.17 14.82
N GLU A 114 -2.70 0.55 15.54
CA GLU A 114 -2.41 -0.27 16.71
C GLU A 114 -2.97 -1.68 16.51
N VAL A 115 -2.16 -2.68 16.87
CA VAL A 115 -2.58 -4.08 16.93
C VAL A 115 -2.82 -4.43 18.39
N SER A 116 -4.06 -4.73 18.74
CA SER A 116 -4.49 -5.18 20.07
C SER A 116 -4.82 -6.67 20.10
N ALA A 117 -4.76 -7.28 21.29
CA ALA A 117 -5.24 -8.64 21.55
C ALA A 117 -6.77 -8.76 21.45
#